data_AF-A0A1I8IMK0-F1
#
_entry.id   AF-A0A1I8IMK0-F1
#
_cell.length_a   1.000
_cell.length_b   1.000
_cell.length_c   1.000
_cell.angle_alpha   90.00
_cell.angle_beta   90.00
_cell.angle_gamma   90.00
#
_symmetry.space_group_name_H-M   'P 1'
#
loop_
_entity.id
_entity.type
_entity.pdbx_description
1 polymer ?
#
loop_
_entity_poly.entity_id
_entity_poly.type
_entity_poly.pdbx_seq_one_letter_code
_entity_poly.pdbx_strand_id
1 'polypeptide(L)'
;SVLQSYTRIIKTSSFPPKHPGASPDSERRHHPIDRLARALSSVGLRHGYTRRPCLDPGDPQCPPAGRARANHSVLDTLSPGCSGFAEKLINWPAEKLIGGASRDPDTGRLTSGRALLSALVLKSPEHLLREYRQNQPLNDWSLDKTKRLLDAWWEHFNKLVAEENSRHEEPIFVAFNEQQSVNEALGEATRAVHWTKWSLLIAGCCAYVMAVLFDSHSLLHSQLTVACLTLPLLLLSVTGGLGLACWCRVPLDLLSVQVLPFVQLGIGTFYCLLMANCYNHLYQTSEPAQHHAVIPVLMQRTAPQTLAFLLVCQAAAAGSLLTPWPPFAFFAGTGQPTDCSWPCCAWPACLPFWPPTAPDGGASEPTWSAADWPETSAKLSLPRSLGSRLDRRVARCLSTRRRRWLAAILAGIGVGSACLLGGVACWRLAELTDYNPVELLPARCQEFTFLANRRLLYADSALQLRIGKIDYPRQQLLTRRLFLALAELPFANSSGSGPFWLDEFRAWLLRLQSRFDEDVRLGSISTRLSSKEDGLNFTEAASDEGILAAHLLVQTGRFDEYDLTA
;
A
#
# COMPACT_ATOMS: atom_id res chain seq x y z
N SER A 1 -23.84 5.22 30.78
CA SER A 1 -23.30 6.15 31.77
C SER A 1 -22.28 7.13 31.16
N VAL A 2 -21.27 6.68 30.40
CA VAL A 2 -20.24 7.57 29.80
C VAL A 2 -20.81 8.53 28.73
N LEU A 3 -21.73 8.08 27.88
CA LEU A 3 -22.44 8.94 26.91
C LEU A 3 -23.33 10.02 27.58
N GLN A 4 -23.87 9.73 28.77
CA GLN A 4 -24.63 10.70 29.58
C GLN A 4 -23.70 11.77 30.22
N SER A 5 -22.44 11.41 30.50
CA SER A 5 -21.44 12.36 30.98
C SER A 5 -20.96 13.30 29.86
N TYR A 6 -20.76 12.79 28.64
CA TYR A 6 -20.42 13.64 27.48
C TYR A 6 -21.55 14.58 27.07
N THR A 7 -22.80 14.12 27.09
CA THR A 7 -23.97 14.98 26.85
C THR A 7 -24.17 16.04 27.94
N ARG A 8 -23.79 15.76 29.20
CA ARG A 8 -23.69 16.79 30.24
C ARG A 8 -22.62 17.84 29.93
N ILE A 9 -21.41 17.43 29.54
CA ILE A 9 -20.31 18.35 29.19
C ILE A 9 -20.69 19.25 28.01
N ILE A 10 -21.36 18.70 26.99
CA ILE A 10 -21.84 19.45 25.83
C ILE A 10 -23.01 20.39 26.21
N LYS A 11 -23.94 19.97 27.07
CA LYS A 11 -24.98 20.86 27.60
C LYS A 11 -24.39 22.00 28.45
N THR A 12 -23.32 21.75 29.21
CA THR A 12 -22.60 22.77 30.00
C THR A 12 -21.65 23.65 29.19
N SER A 13 -21.39 23.34 27.90
CA SER A 13 -20.59 24.21 27.01
C SER A 13 -21.34 25.45 26.53
N SER A 14 -22.66 25.53 26.79
CA SER A 14 -23.42 26.75 26.61
C SER A 14 -23.21 27.67 27.82
N PHE A 15 -22.23 28.58 27.73
CA PHE A 15 -22.24 29.74 28.61
C PHE A 15 -23.51 30.56 28.27
N PRO A 16 -24.36 30.90 29.25
CA PRO A 16 -25.56 31.68 28.98
C PRO A 16 -25.16 33.03 28.35
N PRO A 17 -25.94 33.54 27.38
CA PRO A 17 -25.69 34.87 26.83
C PRO A 17 -25.81 35.93 27.95
N LYS A 18 -24.98 36.97 27.87
CA LYS A 18 -25.01 38.15 28.77
C LYS A 18 -26.46 38.52 29.11
N HIS A 19 -26.81 38.56 30.39
CA HIS A 19 -28.07 39.12 30.84
C HIS A 19 -28.13 40.61 30.43
N PRO A 20 -29.19 41.07 29.74
CA PRO A 20 -29.39 42.48 29.43
C PRO A 20 -29.79 43.20 30.72
N GLY A 21 -28.82 43.77 31.43
CA GLY A 21 -29.04 44.46 32.71
C GLY A 21 -27.86 44.48 33.67
N ALA A 22 -26.71 43.87 33.33
CA ALA A 22 -25.51 44.01 34.15
C ALA A 22 -24.97 45.45 34.08
N SER A 23 -24.95 46.13 35.23
CA SER A 23 -24.36 47.46 35.40
C SER A 23 -22.88 47.47 34.94
N PRO A 24 -22.42 48.54 34.25
CA PRO A 24 -21.04 48.67 33.75
C PRO A 24 -19.97 48.63 34.85
N ASP A 25 -20.33 48.81 36.13
CA ASP A 25 -19.40 48.68 37.26
C ASP A 25 -19.18 47.24 37.74
N SER A 26 -20.00 46.29 37.29
CA SER A 26 -19.77 44.85 37.53
C SER A 26 -18.79 44.21 36.54
N GLU A 27 -18.49 44.90 35.43
CA GLU A 27 -17.57 44.45 34.37
C GLU A 27 -16.06 44.54 34.76
N ARG A 28 -15.72 45.15 35.91
CA ARG A 28 -14.31 45.31 36.35
C ARG A 28 -13.80 44.24 37.32
N ARG A 29 -14.66 43.34 37.81
CA ARG A 29 -14.21 42.20 38.62
C ARG A 29 -13.79 41.07 37.71
N HIS A 30 -12.48 40.96 37.51
CA HIS A 30 -11.78 39.95 36.71
C HIS A 30 -12.00 38.53 37.25
N HIS A 31 -13.20 37.96 37.06
CA HIS A 31 -13.43 36.57 37.43
C HIS A 31 -12.72 35.64 36.43
N PRO A 32 -12.13 34.51 36.89
CA PRO A 32 -11.47 33.53 36.03
C PRO A 32 -12.39 32.97 34.94
N ILE A 33 -13.71 33.04 35.15
CA ILE A 33 -14.74 32.64 34.19
C ILE A 33 -14.78 33.56 32.97
N ASP A 34 -14.60 34.88 33.14
CA ASP A 34 -14.60 35.82 32.02
C ASP A 34 -13.34 35.67 31.15
N ARG A 35 -12.22 35.21 31.74
CA ARG A 35 -11.00 34.85 30.99
C ARG A 35 -11.26 33.64 30.11
N LEU A 36 -11.85 32.59 30.67
CA LEU A 36 -12.22 31.39 29.92
C LEU A 36 -13.26 31.71 28.84
N ALA A 37 -14.29 32.51 29.15
CA ALA A 37 -15.30 32.91 28.18
C ALA A 37 -14.70 33.71 27.01
N ARG A 38 -13.77 34.63 27.28
CA ARG A 38 -13.02 35.33 26.22
C ARG A 38 -12.20 34.36 25.37
N ALA A 39 -11.47 33.43 26.00
CA ALA A 39 -10.67 32.42 25.29
C ALA A 39 -11.54 31.48 24.43
N LEU A 40 -12.71 31.06 24.92
CA LEU A 40 -13.64 30.23 24.14
C LEU A 40 -14.28 31.04 22.99
N SER A 41 -14.62 32.30 23.24
CA SER A 41 -15.17 33.17 22.20
C SER A 41 -14.15 33.50 21.10
N SER A 42 -12.85 33.53 21.41
CA SER A 42 -11.79 33.85 20.45
C SER A 42 -11.67 32.76 19.39
N VAL A 43 -11.86 31.49 19.77
CA VAL A 43 -11.90 30.31 18.89
C VAL A 43 -13.27 30.05 18.25
N GLY A 44 -14.26 30.92 18.50
CA GLY A 44 -15.61 30.81 17.93
C GLY A 44 -16.56 29.91 18.73
N LEU A 45 -16.18 29.46 19.91
CA LEU A 45 -17.02 28.62 20.77
C LEU A 45 -17.95 29.53 21.62
N ARG A 46 -19.06 29.97 21.01
CA ARG A 46 -20.08 30.80 21.68
C ARG A 46 -21.29 30.01 22.18
N HIS A 47 -21.89 29.23 21.29
CA HIS A 47 -23.14 28.50 21.57
C HIS A 47 -23.02 26.99 21.34
N GLY A 48 -21.83 26.51 20.94
CA GLY A 48 -21.55 25.10 20.66
C GLY A 48 -22.56 24.48 19.70
N TYR A 49 -23.16 23.36 20.09
CA TYR A 49 -24.13 22.63 19.28
C TYR A 49 -25.58 23.11 19.44
N THR A 50 -25.88 24.00 20.40
CA THR A 50 -27.27 24.34 20.77
C THR A 50 -28.04 25.14 19.71
N ARG A 51 -27.34 25.85 18.83
CA ARG A 51 -27.91 26.65 17.72
C ARG A 51 -27.87 25.94 16.36
N ARG A 52 -27.38 24.71 16.31
CA ARG A 52 -27.35 23.92 15.06
C ARG A 52 -28.74 23.37 14.76
N PRO A 53 -29.11 23.23 13.47
CA PRO A 53 -30.38 22.63 13.11
C PRO A 53 -30.45 21.19 13.63
N CYS A 54 -31.57 20.81 14.23
CA CYS A 54 -31.82 19.43 14.61
C CYS A 54 -32.21 18.61 13.38
N LEU A 55 -31.57 17.45 13.19
CA LEU A 55 -31.92 16.53 12.11
C LEU A 55 -33.29 15.87 12.35
N ASP A 56 -33.58 15.52 13.60
CA ASP A 56 -34.90 15.07 14.05
C ASP A 56 -35.50 16.14 14.99
N PRO A 57 -36.47 16.94 14.52
CA PRO A 57 -37.15 17.91 15.37
C PRO A 57 -38.10 17.25 16.37
N GLY A 58 -38.45 15.96 16.25
CA GLY A 58 -39.29 15.23 17.18
C GLY A 58 -38.60 14.86 18.50
N ASP A 59 -37.27 14.77 18.50
CA ASP A 59 -36.48 14.35 19.66
C ASP A 59 -36.69 15.29 20.88
N PRO A 60 -37.12 14.78 22.05
CA PRO A 60 -37.24 15.59 23.27
C PRO A 60 -35.91 16.17 23.76
N GLN A 61 -34.75 15.65 23.32
CA GLN A 61 -33.43 16.18 23.67
C GLN A 61 -32.96 17.33 22.76
N CYS A 62 -33.68 17.61 21.66
CA CYS A 62 -33.35 18.71 20.75
C CYS A 62 -33.52 20.09 21.44
N PRO A 63 -32.53 20.98 21.41
CA PRO A 63 -32.62 22.31 22.00
C PRO A 63 -33.61 23.20 21.22
N PRO A 64 -34.34 24.12 21.90
CA PRO A 64 -35.37 24.94 21.26
C PRO A 64 -34.82 25.85 20.15
N ALA A 65 -33.59 26.37 20.31
CA ALA A 65 -32.93 27.18 19.29
C ALA A 65 -32.55 26.38 18.04
N GLY A 66 -32.26 25.09 18.17
CA GLY A 66 -31.99 24.19 17.05
C GLY A 66 -33.26 23.73 16.34
N ARG A 67 -34.34 23.48 17.11
CA ARG A 67 -35.66 23.11 16.58
C ARG A 67 -36.25 24.19 15.66
N ALA A 68 -36.06 25.46 16.02
CA ALA A 68 -36.48 26.60 15.19
C ALA A 68 -35.77 26.69 13.83
N ARG A 69 -34.64 26.01 13.66
CA ARG A 69 -33.82 25.98 12.43
C ARG A 69 -33.95 24.65 11.65
N ALA A 70 -34.82 23.75 12.08
CA ALA A 70 -34.96 22.41 11.49
C ALA A 70 -35.54 22.42 10.05
N ASN A 71 -36.22 23.49 9.63
CA ASN A 71 -36.86 23.59 8.31
C ASN A 71 -35.88 23.89 7.15
N HIS A 72 -34.57 23.78 7.38
CA HIS A 72 -33.55 24.07 6.38
C HIS A 72 -33.25 22.81 5.57
N SER A 73 -33.04 22.94 4.25
CA SER A 73 -32.62 21.80 3.44
C SER A 73 -31.22 21.32 3.86
N VAL A 74 -31.01 20.00 3.85
CA VAL A 74 -29.71 19.39 4.22
C VAL A 74 -28.61 19.88 3.29
N LEU A 75 -28.91 19.98 1.99
CA LEU A 75 -27.95 20.43 0.97
C LEU A 75 -27.52 21.88 1.18
N ASP A 76 -28.43 22.78 1.52
CA ASP A 76 -28.09 24.18 1.82
C ASP A 76 -27.23 24.33 3.06
N THR A 77 -27.46 23.46 4.06
CA THR A 77 -26.69 23.44 5.30
C THR A 77 -25.26 22.94 5.05
N LEU A 78 -25.08 22.00 4.13
CA LEU A 78 -23.78 21.39 3.80
C LEU A 78 -22.99 22.18 2.74
N SER A 79 -23.64 23.03 1.94
CA SER A 79 -23.01 23.76 0.83
C SER A 79 -21.76 24.59 1.18
N PRO A 80 -21.72 25.33 2.32
CA PRO A 80 -20.52 26.07 2.74
C PRO A 80 -19.48 25.20 3.48
N GLY A 81 -19.77 23.93 3.76
CA GLY A 81 -18.98 23.06 4.62
C GLY A 81 -19.50 22.98 6.06
N CYS A 82 -18.90 22.08 6.84
CA CYS A 82 -19.27 21.82 8.23
C CYS A 82 -18.20 22.33 9.19
N SER A 83 -18.53 23.34 9.98
CA SER A 83 -17.69 23.75 11.11
C SER A 83 -17.86 22.80 12.29
N GLY A 84 -16.79 22.53 13.02
CA GLY A 84 -16.80 21.81 14.30
C GLY A 84 -17.20 22.72 15.47
N PHE A 85 -16.95 22.28 16.70
CA PHE A 85 -17.30 23.05 17.90
C PHE A 85 -16.55 24.39 18.03
N ALA A 86 -15.35 24.50 17.45
CA ALA A 86 -14.56 25.72 17.35
C ALA A 86 -14.62 26.24 15.91
N GLU A 87 -15.65 27.04 15.61
CA GLU A 87 -16.01 27.43 14.24
C GLU A 87 -14.87 28.09 13.44
N LYS A 88 -13.94 28.76 14.12
CA LYS A 88 -12.80 29.44 13.48
C LYS A 88 -11.59 28.52 13.24
N LEU A 89 -11.49 27.42 13.97
CA LEU A 89 -10.32 26.52 13.91
C LEU A 89 -10.61 25.22 13.18
N ILE A 90 -11.81 24.68 13.38
CA ILE A 90 -12.22 23.38 12.86
C ILE A 90 -13.27 23.64 11.80
N ASN A 91 -12.84 23.87 10.57
CA ASN A 91 -13.74 23.98 9.43
C ASN A 91 -13.46 22.86 8.42
N TRP A 92 -14.48 22.07 8.11
CA TRP A 92 -14.40 20.98 7.16
C TRP A 92 -15.13 21.37 5.87
N PRO A 93 -14.42 21.61 4.76
CA PRO A 93 -15.05 21.94 3.50
C PRO A 93 -15.91 20.78 3.00
N ALA A 94 -16.96 21.10 2.23
CA ALA A 94 -17.93 20.12 1.77
C ALA A 94 -17.28 19.02 0.91
N GLU A 95 -16.27 19.39 0.12
CA GLU A 95 -15.51 18.52 -0.79
C GLU A 95 -14.73 17.42 -0.06
N LYS A 96 -14.37 17.63 1.22
CA LYS A 96 -13.70 16.61 2.05
C LYS A 96 -14.68 15.64 2.70
N LEU A 97 -15.93 16.05 2.91
CA LEU A 97 -16.95 15.26 3.59
C LEU A 97 -17.86 14.53 2.60
N ILE A 98 -18.11 15.13 1.43
CA ILE A 98 -19.08 14.68 0.44
C ILE A 98 -18.35 14.29 -0.83
N GLY A 99 -18.34 12.99 -1.11
CA GLY A 99 -17.74 12.43 -2.32
C GLY A 99 -18.67 12.57 -3.52
N GLY A 100 -18.12 12.90 -4.69
CA GLY A 100 -18.90 13.12 -5.91
C GLY A 100 -19.87 14.29 -5.80
N ALA A 101 -19.49 15.33 -5.07
CA ALA A 101 -20.26 16.55 -4.91
C ALA A 101 -20.46 17.25 -6.27
N SER A 102 -21.71 17.51 -6.65
CA SER A 102 -22.06 18.34 -7.80
C SER A 102 -22.55 19.68 -7.30
N ARG A 103 -22.06 20.76 -7.90
CA ARG A 103 -22.51 22.12 -7.60
C ARG A 103 -23.23 22.70 -8.82
N ASP A 104 -24.21 23.54 -8.55
CA ASP A 104 -24.88 24.34 -9.56
C ASP A 104 -23.88 25.37 -10.13
N PRO A 105 -23.64 25.42 -11.46
CA PRO A 105 -22.64 26.31 -12.05
C PRO A 105 -22.91 27.79 -11.80
N ASP A 106 -24.17 28.20 -11.69
CA ASP A 106 -24.54 29.62 -11.56
C ASP A 106 -24.54 30.09 -10.10
N THR A 107 -25.02 29.26 -9.17
CA THR A 107 -25.15 29.65 -7.75
C THR A 107 -24.02 29.13 -6.87
N GLY A 108 -23.22 28.17 -7.36
CA GLY A 108 -22.18 27.48 -6.58
C GLY A 108 -22.73 26.60 -5.44
N ARG A 109 -24.06 26.46 -5.33
CA ARG A 109 -24.72 25.66 -4.27
C ARG A 109 -24.59 24.18 -4.56
N LEU A 110 -24.54 23.38 -3.49
CA LEU A 110 -24.43 21.93 -3.61
C LEU A 110 -25.77 21.35 -4.05
N THR A 111 -25.80 20.61 -5.17
CA THR A 111 -27.02 19.99 -5.72
C THR A 111 -27.11 18.51 -5.38
N SER A 112 -25.98 17.80 -5.35
CA SER A 112 -25.95 16.36 -5.04
C SER A 112 -24.62 15.92 -4.45
N GLY A 113 -24.63 14.81 -3.72
CA GLY A 113 -23.44 14.08 -3.28
C GLY A 113 -23.70 12.58 -3.35
N ARG A 114 -22.67 11.78 -3.67
CA ARG A 114 -22.78 10.33 -3.84
C ARG A 114 -22.34 9.53 -2.61
N ALA A 115 -21.39 10.06 -1.83
CA ALA A 115 -20.86 9.39 -0.66
C ALA A 115 -20.62 10.37 0.48
N LEU A 116 -20.70 9.88 1.71
CA LEU A 116 -20.34 10.62 2.93
C LEU A 116 -19.13 9.95 3.59
N LEU A 117 -18.16 10.77 3.99
CA LEU A 117 -16.94 10.31 4.67
C LEU A 117 -16.95 10.81 6.10
N SER A 118 -16.84 9.87 7.03
CA SER A 118 -16.59 10.15 8.45
C SER A 118 -15.23 9.60 8.85
N ALA A 119 -14.38 10.44 9.42
CA ALA A 119 -13.04 10.06 9.86
C ALA A 119 -12.97 10.05 11.39
N LEU A 120 -12.64 8.89 11.96
CA LEU A 120 -12.36 8.73 13.39
C LEU A 120 -10.85 8.79 13.59
N VAL A 121 -10.36 9.86 14.24
CA VAL A 121 -8.93 10.04 14.49
C VAL A 121 -8.55 9.35 15.80
N LEU A 122 -7.77 8.27 15.69
CA LEU A 122 -7.24 7.53 16.83
C LEU A 122 -5.78 7.92 17.09
N LYS A 123 -5.36 7.89 18.36
CA LYS A 123 -3.95 8.07 18.73
C LYS A 123 -3.13 6.85 18.30
N SER A 124 -1.87 7.07 17.94
CA SER A 124 -0.97 5.94 17.66
C SER A 124 -0.67 5.14 18.95
N PRO A 125 -0.32 3.84 18.84
CA PRO A 125 -0.07 2.99 20.01
C PRO A 125 1.02 3.56 20.94
N GLU A 126 2.03 4.21 20.37
CA GLU A 126 3.12 4.82 21.13
C GLU A 126 2.64 6.03 21.95
N HIS A 127 1.82 6.90 21.35
CA HIS A 127 1.28 8.07 22.05
C HIS A 127 0.29 7.64 23.13
N LEU A 128 -0.54 6.64 22.86
CA LEU A 128 -1.48 6.09 23.84
C LEU A 128 -0.74 5.48 25.04
N LEU A 129 0.36 4.76 24.80
CA LEU A 129 1.21 4.21 25.86
C LEU A 129 1.87 5.32 26.69
N ARG A 130 2.38 6.38 26.07
CA ARG A 130 3.00 7.51 26.79
C ARG A 130 2.00 8.20 27.71
N GLU A 131 0.79 8.47 27.23
CA GLU A 131 -0.28 9.07 28.02
C GLU A 131 -0.73 8.15 29.16
N TYR A 132 -0.85 6.84 28.89
CA TYR A 132 -1.20 5.87 29.92
C TYR A 132 -0.15 5.84 31.04
N ARG A 133 1.15 5.85 30.70
CA ARG A 133 2.24 5.89 31.69
C ARG A 133 2.26 7.19 32.50
N GLN A 134 1.88 8.33 31.90
CA GLN A 134 1.77 9.60 32.62
C GLN A 134 0.66 9.57 33.67
N ASN A 135 -0.46 8.90 33.35
CA ASN A 135 -1.62 8.83 34.25
C ASN A 135 -1.55 7.68 35.27
N GLN A 136 -0.93 6.55 34.91
CA GLN A 136 -0.80 5.36 35.76
C GLN A 136 0.59 4.71 35.60
N PRO A 137 1.61 5.19 36.34
CA PRO A 137 2.99 4.75 36.14
C PRO A 137 3.32 3.34 36.69
N LEU A 138 2.48 2.75 37.56
CA LEU A 138 2.78 1.49 38.25
C LEU A 138 2.35 0.19 37.53
N ASN A 139 1.73 0.26 36.34
CA ASN A 139 1.24 -0.93 35.64
C ASN A 139 2.19 -1.43 34.54
N ASP A 140 2.30 -2.76 34.39
CA ASP A 140 3.04 -3.48 33.32
C ASP A 140 2.38 -3.34 31.92
N TRP A 141 1.98 -2.13 31.55
CA TRP A 141 1.37 -1.85 30.26
C TRP A 141 2.46 -1.69 29.18
N SER A 142 2.44 -2.60 28.20
CA SER A 142 3.43 -2.67 27.13
C SER A 142 2.87 -2.15 25.80
N LEU A 143 3.78 -1.88 24.86
CA LEU A 143 3.41 -1.48 23.50
C LEU A 143 2.56 -2.56 22.82
N ASP A 144 2.87 -3.83 23.05
CA ASP A 144 2.14 -4.94 22.43
C ASP A 144 0.73 -5.09 22.99
N LYS A 145 0.52 -4.88 24.29
CA LYS A 145 -0.83 -4.83 24.89
C LYS A 145 -1.65 -3.68 24.31
N THR A 146 -1.00 -2.53 24.08
CA THR A 146 -1.65 -1.36 23.47
C THR A 146 -2.06 -1.64 22.02
N LYS A 147 -1.20 -2.28 21.23
CA LYS A 147 -1.53 -2.68 19.85
C LYS A 147 -2.72 -3.65 19.84
N ARG A 148 -2.68 -4.71 20.65
CA ARG A 148 -3.78 -5.68 20.77
C ARG A 148 -5.11 -5.03 21.19
N LEU A 149 -5.07 -4.02 22.05
CA LEU A 149 -6.28 -3.28 22.43
C LEU A 149 -6.89 -2.55 21.23
N LEU A 150 -6.06 -1.91 20.40
CA LEU A 150 -6.50 -1.22 19.19
C LEU A 150 -6.98 -2.21 18.12
N ASP A 151 -6.33 -3.36 18.00
CA ASP A 151 -6.78 -4.47 17.15
C ASP A 151 -8.17 -4.98 17.59
N ALA A 152 -8.35 -5.26 18.88
CA ALA A 152 -9.63 -5.71 19.42
C ALA A 152 -10.75 -4.67 19.27
N TRP A 153 -10.43 -3.38 19.42
CA TRP A 153 -11.38 -2.30 19.19
C TRP A 153 -11.82 -2.24 17.72
N TRP A 154 -10.87 -2.38 16.79
CA TRP A 154 -11.15 -2.38 15.35
C TRP A 154 -12.01 -3.57 14.93
N GLU A 155 -11.69 -4.77 15.41
CA GLU A 155 -12.48 -5.96 15.16
C GLU A 155 -13.93 -5.81 15.66
N HIS A 156 -14.11 -5.21 16.85
CA HIS A 156 -15.44 -4.96 17.39
C HIS A 156 -16.19 -3.89 16.57
N PHE A 157 -15.50 -2.83 16.14
CA PHE A 157 -16.08 -1.80 15.29
C PHE A 157 -16.56 -2.37 13.95
N ASN A 158 -15.75 -3.19 13.28
CA ASN A 158 -16.14 -3.82 12.02
C ASN A 158 -17.33 -4.76 12.16
N LYS A 159 -17.43 -5.49 13.28
CA LYS A 159 -18.62 -6.31 13.58
C LYS A 159 -19.88 -5.47 13.66
N LEU A 160 -19.84 -4.32 14.35
CA LEU A 160 -20.99 -3.42 14.45
C LEU A 160 -21.38 -2.84 13.08
N VAL A 161 -20.41 -2.50 12.24
CA VAL A 161 -20.67 -2.01 10.87
C VAL A 161 -21.30 -3.11 10.00
N ALA A 162 -20.82 -4.35 10.12
CA ALA A 162 -21.39 -5.49 9.41
C ALA A 162 -22.82 -5.81 9.89
N GLU A 163 -23.07 -5.73 11.20
CA GLU A 163 -24.42 -5.88 11.77
C GLU A 163 -25.37 -4.80 11.23
N GLU A 164 -24.93 -3.55 11.12
CA GLU A 164 -25.76 -2.46 10.60
C GLU A 164 -26.06 -2.62 9.10
N ASN A 165 -25.05 -3.01 8.31
CA ASN A 165 -25.24 -3.34 6.88
C ASN A 165 -26.17 -4.54 6.67
N SER A 166 -26.28 -5.45 7.64
CA SER A 166 -27.22 -6.58 7.56
C SER A 166 -28.67 -6.16 7.86
N ARG A 167 -28.86 -5.05 8.60
CA ARG A 167 -30.19 -4.54 8.97
C ARG A 167 -30.79 -3.61 7.92
N HIS A 168 -29.95 -2.86 7.21
CA HIS A 168 -30.37 -1.90 6.20
C HIS A 168 -29.73 -2.26 4.86
N GLU A 169 -30.53 -2.42 3.80
CA GLU A 169 -30.01 -2.66 2.44
C GLU A 169 -29.31 -1.41 1.88
N GLU A 170 -29.78 -0.22 2.25
CA GLU A 170 -29.15 1.07 1.97
C GLU A 170 -29.30 2.00 3.19
N PRO A 171 -28.31 2.84 3.53
CA PRO A 171 -27.00 3.00 2.88
C PRO A 171 -25.98 1.93 3.30
N ILE A 172 -25.03 1.59 2.41
CA ILE A 172 -23.93 0.66 2.70
C ILE A 172 -22.82 1.41 3.44
N PHE A 173 -22.49 0.96 4.65
CA PHE A 173 -21.38 1.47 5.44
C PHE A 173 -20.09 0.71 5.13
N VAL A 174 -19.02 1.44 4.85
CA VAL A 174 -17.69 0.85 4.58
C VAL A 174 -16.70 1.42 5.58
N ALA A 175 -16.22 0.56 6.47
CA ALA A 175 -15.13 0.88 7.39
C ALA A 175 -13.77 0.58 6.74
N PHE A 176 -12.78 1.44 7.00
CA PHE A 176 -11.40 1.24 6.55
C PHE A 176 -10.39 1.80 7.55
N ASN A 177 -9.39 0.98 7.89
CA ASN A 177 -8.20 1.40 8.63
C ASN A 177 -6.96 1.10 7.78
N GLU A 178 -6.16 2.13 7.51
CA GLU A 178 -5.02 2.06 6.59
C GLU A 178 -4.04 0.93 6.92
N GLN A 179 -3.71 0.72 8.21
CA GLN A 179 -2.75 -0.30 8.59
C GLN A 179 -3.39 -1.70 8.65
N GLN A 180 -4.54 -1.85 9.32
CA GLN A 180 -5.13 -3.16 9.60
C GLN A 180 -5.85 -3.73 8.38
N SER A 181 -6.70 -2.95 7.71
CA SER A 181 -7.50 -3.43 6.58
C SER A 181 -6.63 -3.84 5.39
N VAL A 182 -5.54 -3.10 5.12
CA VAL A 182 -4.59 -3.48 4.06
C VAL A 182 -3.88 -4.80 4.41
N ASN A 183 -3.44 -4.96 5.66
CA ASN A 183 -2.81 -6.20 6.11
C ASN A 183 -3.77 -7.40 6.07
N GLU A 184 -5.03 -7.20 6.44
CA GLU A 184 -6.09 -8.22 6.36
C GLU A 184 -6.33 -8.64 4.90
N ALA A 185 -6.52 -7.68 4.00
CA ALA A 185 -6.76 -7.95 2.58
C ALA A 185 -5.56 -8.65 1.91
N LEU A 186 -4.32 -8.24 2.21
CA LEU A 186 -3.12 -8.93 1.74
C LEU A 186 -3.00 -10.34 2.35
N GLY A 187 -3.37 -10.50 3.62
CA GLY A 187 -3.37 -11.78 4.32
C GLY A 187 -4.40 -12.77 3.76
N GLU A 188 -5.58 -12.28 3.36
CA GLU A 188 -6.60 -13.08 2.67
C GLU A 188 -6.14 -13.48 1.27
N ALA A 189 -5.56 -12.54 0.51
CA ALA A 189 -4.98 -12.82 -0.80
C ALA A 189 -3.92 -13.94 -0.70
N THR A 190 -3.14 -13.96 0.38
CA THR A 190 -2.15 -14.99 0.67
C THR A 190 -2.81 -16.36 0.96
N ARG A 191 -3.90 -16.39 1.75
CA ARG A 191 -4.53 -17.63 2.26
C ARG A 191 -5.52 -18.28 1.30
N ALA A 192 -6.34 -17.51 0.58
CA ALA A 192 -7.56 -18.00 -0.08
C ALA A 192 -7.34 -18.96 -1.26
N VAL A 193 -6.10 -19.14 -1.71
CA VAL A 193 -5.83 -19.64 -3.05
C VAL A 193 -4.79 -20.76 -3.11
N HIS A 194 -4.01 -20.99 -2.04
CA HIS A 194 -2.83 -21.85 -2.15
C HIS A 194 -3.19 -23.33 -2.40
N TRP A 195 -3.81 -24.03 -1.47
CA TRP A 195 -3.85 -25.50 -1.58
C TRP A 195 -4.59 -26.02 -2.81
N THR A 196 -5.72 -25.44 -3.18
CA THR A 196 -6.52 -25.90 -4.32
C THR A 196 -5.85 -25.62 -5.67
N LYS A 197 -5.32 -24.40 -5.88
CA LYS A 197 -4.61 -24.09 -7.14
C LYS A 197 -3.33 -24.88 -7.29
N TRP A 198 -2.61 -25.07 -6.19
CA TRP A 198 -1.39 -25.87 -6.18
C TRP A 198 -1.66 -27.34 -6.47
N SER A 199 -2.68 -27.95 -5.86
CA SER A 199 -3.07 -29.33 -6.17
C SER A 199 -3.51 -29.48 -7.63
N LEU A 200 -4.31 -28.55 -8.16
CA LEU A 200 -4.74 -28.57 -9.56
C LEU A 200 -3.57 -28.40 -10.53
N LEU A 201 -2.61 -27.51 -10.24
CA LEU A 201 -1.45 -27.32 -11.09
C LEU A 201 -0.54 -28.55 -11.05
N ILE A 202 -0.21 -29.06 -9.88
CA ILE A 202 0.63 -30.26 -9.72
C ILE A 202 -0.02 -31.43 -10.47
N ALA A 203 -1.33 -31.63 -10.32
CA ALA A 203 -2.08 -32.64 -11.06
C ALA A 203 -2.05 -32.40 -12.58
N GLY A 204 -2.20 -31.15 -13.02
CA GLY A 204 -2.13 -30.76 -14.43
C GLY A 204 -0.74 -30.98 -15.04
N CYS A 205 0.34 -30.61 -14.34
CA CYS A 205 1.71 -30.88 -14.75
C CYS A 205 2.00 -32.38 -14.80
N CYS A 206 1.55 -33.15 -13.79
CA CYS A 206 1.59 -34.62 -13.81
C CYS A 206 0.92 -35.17 -15.07
N ALA A 207 -0.35 -34.80 -15.31
CA ALA A 207 -1.11 -35.29 -16.45
C ALA A 207 -0.46 -34.90 -17.78
N TYR A 208 0.08 -33.69 -17.89
CA TYR A 208 0.79 -33.21 -19.07
C TYR A 208 2.07 -34.00 -19.35
N VAL A 209 2.95 -34.14 -18.36
CA VAL A 209 4.22 -34.89 -18.52
C VAL A 209 3.94 -36.35 -18.87
N MET A 210 2.96 -36.96 -18.20
CA MET A 210 2.55 -38.33 -18.48
C MET A 210 1.98 -38.47 -19.89
N ALA A 211 1.12 -37.55 -20.35
CA ALA A 211 0.54 -37.59 -21.68
C ALA A 211 1.57 -37.37 -22.80
N VAL A 212 2.58 -36.52 -22.58
CA VAL A 212 3.64 -36.24 -23.57
C VAL A 212 4.61 -37.41 -23.70
N LEU A 213 4.95 -38.07 -22.59
CA LEU A 213 5.91 -39.18 -22.54
C LEU A 213 5.26 -40.56 -22.76
N PHE A 214 3.94 -40.60 -22.87
CA PHE A 214 3.17 -41.80 -23.20
C PHE A 214 3.21 -42.09 -24.71
N ASP A 215 3.62 -43.30 -25.09
CA ASP A 215 3.56 -43.79 -26.46
C ASP A 215 2.38 -44.76 -26.62
N SER A 216 1.40 -44.36 -27.42
CA SER A 216 0.18 -45.13 -27.66
C SER A 216 0.41 -46.44 -28.42
N HIS A 217 1.54 -46.59 -29.10
CA HIS A 217 1.82 -47.77 -29.92
C HIS A 217 2.43 -48.94 -29.12
N SER A 218 3.14 -48.67 -28.03
CA SER A 218 3.66 -49.72 -27.15
C SER A 218 3.89 -49.22 -25.73
N LEU A 219 3.24 -49.90 -24.76
CA LEU A 219 3.38 -49.62 -23.34
C LEU A 219 4.84 -49.78 -22.86
N LEU A 220 5.55 -50.74 -23.47
CA LEU A 220 6.98 -51.02 -23.26
C LEU A 220 7.93 -49.98 -23.87
N HIS A 221 7.44 -49.04 -24.69
CA HIS A 221 8.22 -47.89 -25.16
C HIS A 221 7.83 -46.56 -24.45
N SER A 222 6.83 -46.58 -23.56
CA SER A 222 6.35 -45.40 -22.83
C SER A 222 7.24 -45.05 -21.63
N GLN A 223 7.80 -43.83 -21.60
CA GLN A 223 8.71 -43.34 -20.54
C GLN A 223 7.99 -42.95 -19.23
N LEU A 224 7.08 -43.81 -18.77
CA LEU A 224 6.17 -43.50 -17.66
C LEU A 224 6.91 -43.43 -16.31
N THR A 225 7.94 -44.24 -16.11
CA THR A 225 8.78 -44.23 -14.89
C THR A 225 9.55 -42.92 -14.77
N VAL A 226 10.16 -42.47 -15.87
CA VAL A 226 10.85 -41.18 -15.96
C VAL A 226 9.87 -40.04 -15.70
N ALA A 227 8.67 -40.10 -16.29
CA ALA A 227 7.60 -39.12 -16.06
C ALA A 227 7.21 -39.00 -14.57
N CYS A 228 7.00 -40.13 -13.89
CA CYS A 228 6.66 -40.17 -12.47
C CYS A 228 7.77 -39.63 -11.55
N LEU A 229 9.05 -39.85 -11.89
CA LEU A 229 10.19 -39.35 -11.11
C LEU A 229 10.47 -37.85 -11.35
N THR A 230 10.06 -37.32 -12.49
CA THR A 230 10.34 -35.94 -12.89
C THR A 230 9.69 -34.92 -11.95
N LEU A 231 8.39 -35.06 -11.68
CA LEU A 231 7.68 -34.04 -10.91
C LEU A 231 8.14 -33.95 -9.43
N PRO A 232 8.34 -35.06 -8.69
CA PRO A 232 8.89 -35.02 -7.34
C PRO A 232 10.26 -34.34 -7.26
N LEU A 233 11.14 -34.58 -8.25
CA LEU A 233 12.46 -33.94 -8.28
C LEU A 233 12.37 -32.43 -8.51
N LEU A 234 11.48 -31.99 -9.40
CA LEU A 234 11.23 -30.56 -9.62
C LEU A 234 10.63 -29.90 -8.37
N LEU A 235 9.67 -30.55 -7.71
CA LEU A 235 9.09 -30.06 -6.46
C LEU A 235 10.14 -29.96 -5.35
N LEU A 236 10.97 -31.00 -5.18
CA LEU A 236 12.06 -31.02 -4.21
C LEU A 236 13.01 -29.83 -4.45
N SER A 237 13.32 -29.54 -5.71
CA SER A 237 14.14 -28.38 -6.07
C SER A 237 13.54 -27.05 -5.69
N VAL A 238 12.28 -26.80 -6.05
CA VAL A 238 11.60 -25.54 -5.70
C VAL A 238 11.58 -25.38 -4.18
N THR A 239 11.20 -26.44 -3.46
CA THR A 239 11.14 -26.41 -2.00
C THR A 239 12.53 -26.23 -1.37
N GLY A 240 13.57 -26.86 -1.92
CA GLY A 240 14.95 -26.73 -1.47
C GLY A 240 15.47 -25.31 -1.68
N GLY A 241 15.18 -24.71 -2.83
CA GLY A 241 15.56 -23.33 -3.13
C GLY A 241 14.84 -22.30 -2.26
N LEU A 242 13.55 -22.50 -1.98
CA LEU A 242 12.79 -21.65 -1.05
C LEU A 242 13.34 -21.81 0.37
N GLY A 243 13.67 -23.04 0.78
CA GLY A 243 14.32 -23.33 2.06
C GLY A 243 15.68 -22.64 2.19
N LEU A 244 16.48 -22.64 1.13
CA LEU A 244 17.77 -21.95 1.09
C LEU A 244 17.60 -20.43 1.18
N ALA A 245 16.62 -19.85 0.48
CA ALA A 245 16.29 -18.43 0.58
C ALA A 245 15.89 -18.02 2.00
N CYS A 246 15.04 -18.82 2.67
CA CYS A 246 14.68 -18.63 4.07
C CYS A 246 15.90 -18.73 5.01
N TRP A 247 16.81 -19.68 4.74
CA TRP A 247 18.04 -19.83 5.53
C TRP A 247 18.97 -18.62 5.40
N CYS A 248 19.07 -18.05 4.19
CA CYS A 248 19.77 -16.80 3.92
C CYS A 248 19.06 -15.55 4.46
N ARG A 249 17.92 -15.71 5.17
CA ARG A 249 17.09 -14.62 5.71
C ARG A 249 16.57 -13.65 4.66
N VAL A 250 16.33 -14.12 3.44
CA VAL A 250 15.59 -13.35 2.44
C VAL A 250 14.10 -13.39 2.81
N PRO A 251 13.43 -12.24 2.97
CA PRO A 251 12.00 -12.24 3.26
C PRO A 251 11.20 -12.81 2.08
N LEU A 252 10.17 -13.61 2.39
CA LEU A 252 9.26 -14.16 1.38
C LEU A 252 8.10 -13.19 1.12
N ASP A 253 7.99 -12.74 -0.12
CA ASP A 253 6.88 -11.91 -0.56
C ASP A 253 5.71 -12.73 -1.13
N LEU A 254 4.55 -12.08 -1.27
CA LEU A 254 3.36 -12.66 -1.89
C LEU A 254 3.66 -13.26 -3.27
N LEU A 255 4.44 -12.56 -4.10
CA LEU A 255 4.82 -13.01 -5.43
C LEU A 255 5.74 -14.24 -5.39
N SER A 256 6.68 -14.29 -4.43
CA SER A 256 7.59 -15.42 -4.25
C SER A 256 6.88 -16.69 -3.81
N VAL A 257 5.78 -16.55 -3.06
CA VAL A 257 5.00 -17.69 -2.60
C VAL A 257 3.97 -18.12 -3.65
N GLN A 258 3.34 -17.17 -4.34
CA GLN A 258 2.24 -17.45 -5.26
C GLN A 258 2.62 -17.68 -6.72
N VAL A 259 3.67 -17.05 -7.23
CA VAL A 259 3.99 -17.06 -8.67
C VAL A 259 5.26 -17.83 -8.95
N LEU A 260 6.30 -17.59 -8.15
CA LEU A 260 7.63 -18.12 -8.41
C LEU A 260 7.66 -19.66 -8.56
N PRO A 261 7.00 -20.46 -7.71
CA PRO A 261 7.02 -21.91 -7.86
C PRO A 261 6.39 -22.41 -9.16
N PHE A 262 5.36 -21.71 -9.65
CA PHE A 262 4.68 -22.06 -10.89
C PHE A 262 5.55 -21.76 -12.11
N VAL A 263 6.21 -20.60 -12.09
CA VAL A 263 7.19 -20.23 -13.11
C VAL A 263 8.34 -21.25 -13.13
N GLN A 264 8.86 -21.60 -11.96
CA GLN A 264 9.97 -22.54 -11.83
C GLN A 264 9.60 -23.98 -12.24
N LEU A 265 8.42 -24.47 -11.87
CA LEU A 265 7.90 -25.75 -12.35
C LEU A 265 7.75 -25.79 -13.87
N GLY A 266 7.25 -24.70 -14.48
CA GLY A 266 7.09 -24.60 -15.94
C GLY A 266 8.43 -24.64 -16.67
N ILE A 267 9.40 -23.86 -16.21
CA ILE A 267 10.77 -23.83 -16.76
C ILE A 267 11.45 -25.19 -16.59
N GLY A 268 11.38 -25.79 -15.40
CA GLY A 268 11.98 -27.10 -15.13
C GLY A 268 11.38 -28.22 -15.97
N THR A 269 10.04 -28.25 -16.09
CA THR A 269 9.33 -29.28 -16.88
C THR A 269 9.71 -29.21 -18.36
N PHE A 270 9.89 -28.01 -18.91
CA PHE A 270 10.32 -27.83 -20.31
C PHE A 270 11.66 -28.53 -20.59
N TYR A 271 12.65 -28.37 -19.71
CA TYR A 271 13.97 -28.99 -19.89
C TYR A 271 13.95 -30.50 -19.73
N CYS A 272 13.23 -31.02 -18.74
CA CYS A 272 13.07 -32.47 -18.56
C CYS A 272 12.41 -33.11 -19.79
N LEU A 273 11.39 -32.48 -20.38
CA LEU A 273 10.74 -32.99 -21.59
C LEU A 273 11.63 -32.92 -22.84
N LEU A 274 12.39 -31.83 -23.00
CA LEU A 274 13.37 -31.71 -24.09
C LEU A 274 14.39 -32.85 -24.01
N MET A 275 14.94 -33.07 -22.81
CA MET A 275 15.92 -34.11 -22.55
C MET A 275 15.36 -35.52 -22.76
N ALA A 276 14.15 -35.81 -22.25
CA ALA A 276 13.46 -37.09 -22.40
C ALA A 276 13.23 -37.45 -23.88
N ASN A 277 12.82 -36.46 -24.68
CA ASN A 277 12.56 -36.64 -26.11
C ASN A 277 13.86 -36.87 -26.90
N CYS A 278 14.92 -36.09 -26.60
CA CYS A 278 16.23 -36.30 -27.19
C CYS A 278 16.81 -37.68 -26.82
N TYR A 279 16.62 -38.11 -25.56
CA TYR A 279 17.02 -39.44 -25.11
C TYR A 279 16.27 -40.53 -25.88
N ASN A 280 14.94 -40.44 -26.01
CA ASN A 280 14.13 -41.40 -26.73
C ASN A 280 14.57 -41.52 -28.20
N HIS A 281 14.83 -40.38 -28.85
CA HIS A 281 15.31 -40.35 -30.23
C HIS A 281 16.69 -41.02 -30.36
N LEU A 282 17.65 -40.66 -29.51
CA LEU A 282 19.00 -41.24 -29.55
C LEU A 282 18.98 -42.75 -29.28
N TYR A 283 18.19 -43.18 -28.28
CA TYR A 283 18.02 -44.58 -27.92
C TYR A 283 17.44 -45.42 -29.07
N GLN A 284 16.49 -44.87 -29.83
CA GLN A 284 15.88 -45.55 -30.98
C GLN A 284 16.80 -45.62 -32.20
N THR A 285 17.74 -44.68 -32.32
CA THR A 285 18.72 -44.66 -33.44
C THR A 285 20.00 -45.42 -33.13
N SER A 286 20.25 -45.75 -31.87
CA SER A 286 21.50 -46.40 -31.42
C SER A 286 21.44 -47.92 -31.51
N GLU A 287 22.59 -48.55 -31.73
CA GLU A 287 22.74 -49.99 -31.64
C GLU A 287 22.78 -50.47 -30.18
N PRO A 288 22.40 -51.74 -29.88
CA PRO A 288 22.33 -52.24 -28.51
C PRO A 288 23.66 -52.22 -27.74
N ALA A 289 24.79 -52.34 -28.44
CA ALA A 289 26.12 -52.21 -27.85
C ALA A 289 26.46 -50.76 -27.42
N GLN A 290 25.74 -49.77 -27.94
CA GLN A 290 25.98 -48.34 -27.70
C GLN A 290 25.09 -47.73 -26.62
N HIS A 291 24.14 -48.50 -26.05
CA HIS A 291 23.17 -47.98 -25.08
C HIS A 291 23.81 -47.33 -23.84
N HIS A 292 24.98 -47.79 -23.38
CA HIS A 292 25.70 -47.19 -22.25
C HIS A 292 26.29 -45.80 -22.58
N ALA A 293 26.56 -45.49 -23.85
CA ALA A 293 27.11 -44.23 -24.30
C ALA A 293 26.04 -43.16 -24.64
N VAL A 294 24.75 -43.52 -24.63
CA VAL A 294 23.66 -42.60 -25.01
C VAL A 294 23.51 -41.43 -24.02
N ILE A 295 23.62 -41.68 -22.72
CA ILE A 295 23.49 -40.65 -21.67
C ILE A 295 24.60 -39.59 -21.75
N PRO A 296 25.90 -39.94 -21.84
CA PRO A 296 26.95 -38.92 -21.98
C PRO A 296 26.84 -38.12 -23.29
N VAL A 297 26.46 -38.76 -24.41
CA VAL A 297 26.22 -38.05 -25.68
C VAL A 297 25.02 -37.10 -25.59
N LEU A 298 23.95 -37.52 -24.92
CA LEU A 298 22.80 -36.66 -24.62
C LEU A 298 23.23 -35.42 -23.84
N MET A 299 23.94 -35.61 -22.72
CA MET A 299 24.46 -34.52 -21.89
C MET A 299 25.32 -33.55 -22.70
N GLN A 300 26.21 -34.06 -23.55
CA GLN A 300 27.07 -33.21 -24.39
C GLN A 300 26.26 -32.33 -25.35
N ARG A 301 25.09 -32.79 -25.83
CA ARG A 301 24.24 -32.05 -26.77
C ARG A 301 23.31 -31.05 -26.08
N THR A 302 22.77 -31.37 -24.91
CA THR A 302 21.73 -30.57 -24.25
C THR A 302 22.27 -29.67 -23.14
N ALA A 303 23.36 -30.07 -22.45
CA ALA A 303 23.92 -29.30 -21.34
C ALA A 303 24.37 -27.87 -21.71
N PRO A 304 24.92 -27.59 -22.90
CA PRO A 304 25.27 -26.22 -23.27
C PRO A 304 24.06 -25.28 -23.33
N GLN A 305 22.91 -25.80 -23.81
CA GLN A 305 21.67 -25.02 -23.91
C GLN A 305 21.06 -24.75 -22.53
N THR A 306 21.04 -25.76 -21.65
CA THR A 306 20.53 -25.61 -20.28
C THR A 306 21.40 -24.67 -19.45
N LEU A 307 22.73 -24.78 -19.55
CA LEU A 307 23.68 -23.91 -18.86
C LEU A 307 23.62 -22.46 -19.36
N ALA A 308 23.50 -22.25 -20.67
CA ALA A 308 23.37 -20.90 -21.23
C ALA A 308 22.11 -20.18 -20.71
N PHE A 309 20.97 -20.87 -20.70
CA PHE A 309 19.73 -20.32 -20.17
C PHE A 309 19.82 -20.04 -18.66
N LEU A 310 20.40 -20.97 -17.90
CA LEU A 310 20.70 -20.81 -16.48
C LEU A 310 21.47 -19.52 -16.20
N LEU A 311 22.57 -19.30 -16.92
CA LEU A 311 23.39 -18.11 -16.76
C LEU A 311 22.62 -16.83 -17.10
N VAL A 312 21.77 -16.87 -18.13
CA VAL A 312 20.91 -15.73 -18.50
C VAL A 312 19.88 -15.43 -17.41
N CYS A 313 19.21 -16.45 -16.87
CA CYS A 313 18.24 -16.29 -15.77
C CYS A 313 18.90 -15.73 -14.51
N GLN A 314 20.07 -16.26 -14.14
CA GLN A 314 20.83 -15.80 -12.98
C GLN A 314 21.34 -14.37 -13.16
N ALA A 315 21.82 -14.01 -14.37
CA ALA A 315 22.24 -12.65 -14.68
C ALA A 315 21.05 -11.67 -14.66
N ALA A 316 19.89 -12.06 -15.19
CA ALA A 316 18.68 -11.24 -15.16
C ALA A 316 18.16 -11.03 -13.73
N ALA A 317 18.19 -12.07 -12.90
CA ALA A 317 17.83 -11.98 -11.48
C ALA A 317 18.83 -11.09 -10.71
N ALA A 318 20.14 -11.21 -10.99
CA ALA A 318 21.16 -10.35 -10.41
C ALA A 318 20.96 -8.87 -10.79
N GLY A 319 20.60 -8.59 -12.04
CA GLY A 319 20.23 -7.23 -12.47
C GLY A 319 18.99 -6.69 -11.75
N SER A 320 18.03 -7.57 -11.44
CA SER A 320 16.79 -7.20 -10.74
C SER A 320 17.02 -6.85 -9.25
N LEU A 321 18.08 -7.39 -8.63
CA LEU A 321 18.50 -7.02 -7.26
C LEU A 321 18.95 -5.56 -7.14
N LEU A 322 19.33 -4.91 -8.26
CA LEU A 322 19.74 -3.50 -8.28
C LEU A 322 18.55 -2.54 -8.28
N THR A 323 17.32 -3.05 -8.36
CA THR A 323 16.13 -2.20 -8.37
C THR A 323 15.93 -1.57 -6.98
N PRO A 324 15.58 -0.26 -6.90
CA PRO A 324 15.37 0.42 -5.63
C PRO A 324 14.08 0.00 -4.91
N TRP A 325 13.28 -0.89 -5.51
CA TRP A 325 11.99 -1.35 -4.99
C TRP A 325 12.18 -2.70 -4.26
N PRO A 326 12.07 -2.73 -2.92
CA PRO A 326 12.39 -3.93 -2.13
C PRO A 326 11.63 -5.21 -2.55
N PRO A 327 10.33 -5.17 -2.90
CA PRO A 327 9.61 -6.40 -3.23
C PRO A 327 10.14 -7.11 -4.48
N PHE A 328 10.59 -6.35 -5.48
CA PHE A 328 11.19 -6.93 -6.68
C PHE A 328 12.57 -7.50 -6.42
N ALA A 329 13.35 -6.84 -5.57
CA ALA A 329 14.64 -7.34 -5.12
C ALA A 329 14.47 -8.64 -4.29
N PHE A 330 13.47 -8.71 -3.41
CA PHE A 330 13.18 -9.94 -2.66
C PHE A 330 12.68 -11.06 -3.56
N PHE A 331 11.77 -10.77 -4.50
CA PHE A 331 11.35 -11.74 -5.51
C PHE A 331 12.54 -12.31 -6.30
N ALA A 332 13.41 -11.44 -6.81
CA ALA A 332 14.62 -11.85 -7.53
C ALA A 332 15.60 -12.66 -6.65
N GLY A 333 15.80 -12.23 -5.40
CA GLY A 333 16.66 -12.90 -4.42
C GLY A 333 16.14 -14.27 -4.01
N THR A 334 14.82 -14.47 -3.96
CA THR A 334 14.18 -15.79 -3.77
C THR A 334 14.20 -16.64 -5.05
N GLY A 335 14.22 -16.01 -6.22
CA GLY A 335 14.25 -16.67 -7.52
C GLY A 335 15.56 -17.41 -7.82
N GLN A 336 16.70 -16.78 -7.51
CA GLN A 336 18.02 -17.36 -7.77
C GLN A 336 18.25 -18.76 -7.16
N PRO A 337 17.96 -19.00 -5.86
CA PRO A 337 18.14 -20.33 -5.27
C PRO A 337 17.05 -21.32 -5.67
N THR A 338 15.90 -20.87 -6.18
CA THR A 338 14.75 -21.72 -6.58
C THR A 338 14.79 -22.19 -8.03
N ASP A 339 15.83 -21.83 -8.78
CA ASP A 339 16.00 -22.22 -10.17
C ASP A 339 15.97 -23.74 -10.35
N CYS A 340 14.89 -24.24 -10.96
CA CYS A 340 14.62 -25.67 -11.19
C CYS A 340 15.49 -26.33 -12.26
N SER A 341 16.48 -25.59 -12.75
CA SER A 341 17.46 -26.03 -13.73
C SER A 341 18.64 -26.77 -13.09
N TRP A 342 18.88 -26.64 -11.78
CA TRP A 342 19.85 -27.46 -11.05
C TRP A 342 19.50 -28.97 -11.04
N PRO A 343 18.24 -29.37 -10.80
CA PRO A 343 17.78 -30.74 -10.99
C PRO A 343 17.96 -31.25 -12.40
N CYS A 344 18.06 -30.41 -13.43
CA CYS A 344 18.32 -30.90 -14.79
C CYS A 344 19.71 -31.54 -14.93
N CYS A 345 20.61 -31.30 -13.97
CA CYS A 345 21.89 -32.01 -13.85
C CYS A 345 21.74 -33.37 -13.14
N ALA A 346 20.76 -33.52 -12.23
CA ALA A 346 20.51 -34.75 -11.46
C ALA A 346 19.46 -35.67 -12.12
N TRP A 347 18.50 -35.09 -12.83
CA TRP A 347 17.42 -35.74 -13.56
C TRP A 347 17.89 -36.78 -14.59
N PRO A 348 19.04 -36.62 -15.28
CA PRO A 348 19.59 -37.65 -16.16
C PRO A 348 19.84 -38.99 -15.46
N ALA A 349 20.04 -38.99 -14.13
CA ALA A 349 20.13 -40.21 -13.33
C ALA A 349 18.80 -40.98 -13.23
N CYS A 350 17.67 -40.38 -13.66
CA CYS A 350 16.40 -41.07 -13.79
C CYS A 350 16.25 -41.81 -15.12
N LEU A 351 17.04 -41.46 -16.14
CA LEU A 351 16.98 -42.11 -17.46
C LEU A 351 17.35 -43.60 -17.45
N PRO A 352 18.33 -44.09 -16.67
CA PRO A 352 18.65 -45.52 -16.58
C PRO A 352 17.50 -46.42 -16.12
N PHE A 353 16.48 -45.88 -15.45
CA PHE A 353 15.27 -46.63 -15.06
C PHE A 353 14.34 -46.89 -16.26
N TRP A 354 14.77 -46.53 -17.47
CA TRP A 354 14.06 -46.73 -18.72
C TRP A 354 15.04 -47.05 -19.87
N PRO A 355 14.87 -48.15 -20.62
CA PRO A 355 13.78 -49.13 -20.55
C PRO A 355 13.99 -50.19 -19.44
N PRO A 356 12.90 -50.82 -18.95
CA PRO A 356 12.92 -51.77 -17.83
C PRO A 356 13.66 -53.10 -18.09
N THR A 357 14.27 -53.27 -19.27
CA THR A 357 14.99 -54.49 -19.69
C THR A 357 16.36 -54.14 -20.31
N ALA A 358 17.17 -53.34 -19.61
CA ALA A 358 18.59 -53.27 -19.93
C ALA A 358 19.29 -54.45 -19.21
N PRO A 359 19.89 -55.42 -19.92
CA PRO A 359 20.65 -56.48 -19.26
C PRO A 359 21.87 -55.87 -18.56
N ASP A 360 22.16 -56.37 -17.36
CA ASP A 360 23.39 -56.09 -16.61
C ASP A 360 24.60 -56.59 -17.42
N GLY A 361 25.11 -55.76 -18.32
CA GLY A 361 26.31 -56.01 -19.11
C GLY A 361 27.48 -55.22 -18.54
N GLY A 362 28.49 -55.94 -18.05
CA GLY A 362 29.71 -55.36 -17.47
C GLY A 362 30.42 -54.37 -18.40
N ALA A 363 31.00 -53.35 -17.78
CA ALA A 363 31.70 -52.26 -18.42
C ALA A 363 32.84 -52.74 -19.36
N SER A 364 32.85 -52.20 -20.58
CA SER A 364 34.08 -51.99 -21.34
C SER A 364 34.15 -50.51 -21.71
N GLU A 365 35.35 -49.91 -21.59
CA GLU A 365 35.59 -48.50 -21.92
C GLU A 365 35.32 -48.25 -23.41
N PRO A 366 34.54 -47.21 -23.78
CA PRO A 366 34.32 -46.89 -25.18
C PRO A 366 35.49 -46.06 -25.75
N THR A 367 36.06 -46.50 -26.87
CA THR A 367 37.06 -45.77 -27.67
C THR A 367 36.44 -44.88 -28.77
N TRP A 368 35.17 -44.49 -28.63
CA TRP A 368 34.41 -43.83 -29.68
C TRP A 368 34.38 -42.30 -29.52
N SER A 369 34.55 -41.58 -30.63
CA SER A 369 34.57 -40.11 -30.65
C SER A 369 33.18 -39.56 -30.99
N ALA A 370 32.86 -38.34 -30.52
CA ALA A 370 31.58 -37.68 -30.80
C ALA A 370 31.28 -37.48 -32.30
N ALA A 371 32.26 -37.68 -33.18
CA ALA A 371 32.15 -37.59 -34.64
C ALA A 371 31.39 -38.77 -35.28
N ASP A 372 31.23 -39.90 -34.57
CA ASP A 372 30.56 -41.11 -35.10
C ASP A 372 29.02 -41.03 -35.06
N TRP A 373 28.46 -39.97 -34.46
CA TRP A 373 27.02 -39.77 -34.32
C TRP A 373 26.49 -38.74 -35.33
N PRO A 374 25.34 -38.99 -35.99
CA PRO A 374 24.79 -38.07 -36.97
C PRO A 374 24.53 -36.67 -36.37
N GLU A 375 25.08 -35.64 -37.02
CA GLU A 375 24.83 -34.22 -36.71
C GLU A 375 23.33 -33.93 -36.88
N THR A 376 22.63 -33.86 -35.76
CA THR A 376 21.20 -33.55 -35.75
C THR A 376 20.93 -32.58 -34.61
N SER A 377 20.45 -31.38 -34.98
CA SER A 377 20.07 -30.34 -34.04
C SER A 377 18.91 -30.85 -33.17
N ALA A 378 19.05 -30.75 -31.85
CA ALA A 378 17.98 -31.06 -30.90
C ALA A 378 16.75 -30.20 -31.21
N LYS A 379 15.80 -30.76 -31.96
CA LYS A 379 14.47 -30.19 -32.18
C LYS A 379 13.52 -30.91 -31.25
N LEU A 380 12.69 -30.16 -30.53
CA LEU A 380 11.58 -30.70 -29.76
C LEU A 380 10.62 -31.42 -30.74
N SER A 381 10.78 -32.73 -30.91
CA SER A 381 9.90 -33.52 -31.77
C SER A 381 8.55 -33.71 -31.08
N LEU A 382 7.51 -33.07 -31.63
CA LEU A 382 6.11 -33.47 -31.43
C LEU A 382 5.99 -35.00 -31.58
N PRO A 383 4.97 -35.66 -30.96
CA PRO A 383 4.74 -37.09 -31.11
C PRO A 383 4.88 -37.49 -32.58
N ARG A 384 5.57 -38.61 -32.87
CA ARG A 384 6.03 -39.03 -34.22
C ARG A 384 4.98 -38.85 -35.32
N SER A 385 3.69 -38.97 -35.00
CA SER A 385 2.56 -38.73 -35.90
C SER A 385 2.32 -37.25 -36.26
N LEU A 386 2.48 -36.31 -35.33
CA LEU A 386 2.32 -34.87 -35.52
C LEU A 386 3.58 -34.22 -36.10
N GLY A 387 4.77 -34.56 -35.57
CA GLY A 387 6.04 -34.05 -36.09
C GLY A 387 6.25 -34.43 -37.55
N SER A 388 6.07 -35.72 -37.89
CA SER A 388 6.20 -36.17 -39.28
C SER A 388 5.11 -35.63 -40.21
N ARG A 389 3.93 -35.26 -39.69
CA ARG A 389 2.88 -34.57 -40.47
C ARG A 389 3.25 -33.11 -40.73
N LEU A 390 3.83 -32.43 -39.74
CA LEU A 390 4.26 -31.04 -39.83
C LEU A 390 5.45 -30.92 -40.79
N ASP A 391 6.49 -31.75 -40.62
CA ASP A 391 7.66 -31.77 -41.49
C ASP A 391 7.28 -32.13 -42.93
N ARG A 392 6.38 -33.11 -43.13
CA ARG A 392 5.86 -33.43 -44.47
C ARG A 392 5.01 -32.31 -45.07
N ARG A 393 4.35 -31.45 -44.26
CA ARG A 393 3.60 -30.30 -44.75
C ARG A 393 4.53 -29.13 -45.09
N VAL A 394 5.50 -28.84 -44.22
CA VAL A 394 6.52 -27.80 -44.43
C VAL A 394 7.40 -28.13 -45.64
N ALA A 395 7.88 -29.37 -45.75
CA ALA A 395 8.64 -29.83 -46.92
C ALA A 395 7.82 -29.76 -48.22
N ARG A 396 6.52 -30.08 -48.18
CA ARG A 396 5.60 -29.90 -49.33
C ARG A 396 5.27 -28.45 -49.66
N CYS A 397 5.36 -27.54 -48.70
CA CYS A 397 5.25 -26.10 -48.94
C CYS A 397 6.54 -25.53 -49.56
N LEU A 398 7.71 -26.10 -49.26
CA LEU A 398 9.00 -25.61 -49.74
C LEU A 398 9.49 -26.30 -51.03
N SER A 399 8.79 -27.32 -51.54
CA SER A 399 9.29 -28.15 -52.65
C SER A 399 9.28 -27.45 -54.02
N THR A 400 8.32 -26.57 -54.30
CA THR A 400 8.14 -25.95 -55.62
C THR A 400 8.41 -24.45 -55.60
N ARG A 401 9.01 -23.91 -56.67
CA ARG A 401 9.39 -22.48 -56.77
C ARG A 401 8.20 -21.54 -56.50
N ARG A 402 7.01 -21.88 -56.99
CA ARG A 402 5.77 -21.12 -56.78
C ARG A 402 5.30 -21.12 -55.32
N ARG A 403 5.46 -22.23 -54.60
CA ARG A 403 5.11 -22.33 -53.18
C ARG A 403 6.15 -21.70 -52.25
N ARG A 404 7.43 -21.69 -52.64
CA ARG A 404 8.47 -20.90 -51.94
C ARG A 404 8.16 -19.41 -51.96
N TRP A 405 7.71 -18.87 -53.10
CA TRP A 405 7.25 -17.48 -53.19
C TRP A 405 6.04 -17.22 -52.30
N LEU A 406 5.05 -18.12 -52.26
CA LEU A 406 3.91 -18.02 -51.34
C LEU A 406 4.33 -18.08 -49.86
N ALA A 407 5.26 -18.97 -49.50
CA ALA A 407 5.80 -19.08 -48.15
C ALA A 407 6.60 -17.82 -47.75
N ALA A 408 7.36 -17.23 -48.68
CA ALA A 408 8.07 -15.97 -48.45
C ALA A 408 7.11 -14.79 -48.25
N ILE A 409 6.01 -14.73 -49.03
CA ILE A 409 4.96 -13.72 -48.85
C ILE A 409 4.27 -13.89 -47.50
N LEU A 410 3.90 -15.11 -47.13
CA LEU A 410 3.29 -15.40 -45.82
C LEU A 410 4.24 -15.11 -44.66
N ALA A 411 5.53 -15.40 -44.80
CA ALA A 411 6.55 -15.03 -43.82
C ALA A 411 6.69 -13.50 -43.72
N GLY A 412 6.67 -12.79 -44.85
CA GLY A 412 6.65 -11.32 -44.89
C GLY A 412 5.42 -10.72 -44.21
N ILE A 413 4.24 -11.30 -44.43
CA ILE A 413 3.00 -10.93 -43.72
C ILE A 413 3.12 -11.23 -42.23
N GLY A 414 3.70 -12.37 -41.86
CA GLY A 414 3.97 -12.73 -40.46
C GLY A 414 4.90 -11.72 -39.78
N VAL A 415 6.02 -11.36 -40.41
CA VAL A 415 6.95 -10.34 -39.91
C VAL A 415 6.26 -8.98 -39.82
N GLY A 416 5.50 -8.58 -40.85
CA GLY A 416 4.71 -7.35 -40.83
C GLY A 416 3.69 -7.30 -39.68
N SER A 417 2.97 -8.39 -39.43
CA SER A 417 2.05 -8.50 -38.30
C SER A 417 2.75 -8.46 -36.95
N ALA A 418 3.93 -9.08 -36.81
CA ALA A 418 4.72 -9.03 -35.59
C ALA A 418 5.25 -7.62 -35.33
N CYS A 419 5.68 -6.89 -36.37
CA CYS A 419 6.07 -5.49 -36.26
C CYS A 419 4.89 -4.59 -35.88
N LEU A 420 3.70 -4.82 -36.45
CA LEU A 420 2.49 -4.08 -36.08
C LEU A 420 2.10 -4.33 -34.62
N LEU A 421 2.09 -5.59 -34.18
CA LEU A 421 1.80 -5.95 -32.80
C LEU A 421 2.87 -5.39 -31.85
N GLY A 422 4.14 -5.41 -32.23
CA GLY A 422 5.23 -4.77 -31.50
C GLY A 422 5.03 -3.25 -31.40
N GLY A 423 4.61 -2.59 -32.47
CA GLY A 423 4.26 -1.18 -32.47
C GLY A 423 3.09 -0.85 -31.55
N VAL A 424 2.03 -1.66 -31.55
CA VAL A 424 0.90 -1.51 -30.61
C VAL A 424 1.36 -1.73 -29.17
N ALA A 425 2.22 -2.71 -28.90
CA ALA A 425 2.76 -2.94 -27.57
C ALA A 425 3.58 -1.75 -27.08
N CYS A 426 4.47 -1.20 -27.92
CA CYS A 426 5.24 0.01 -27.61
C CYS A 426 4.34 1.23 -27.36
N TRP A 427 3.28 1.40 -28.17
CA TRP A 427 2.32 2.48 -27.98
C TRP A 427 1.57 2.37 -26.65
N ARG A 428 1.11 1.17 -26.28
CA ARG A 428 0.46 0.92 -24.97
C ARG A 428 1.43 1.08 -23.80
N LEU A 429 2.68 0.66 -23.96
CA LEU A 429 3.74 0.87 -22.96
C LEU A 429 4.01 2.36 -22.73
N ALA A 430 3.89 3.20 -23.76
CA ALA A 430 4.03 4.65 -23.61
C ALA A 430 2.83 5.32 -22.90
N GLU A 431 1.66 4.69 -22.92
CA GLU A 431 0.43 5.20 -22.29
C GLU A 431 0.33 4.82 -20.80
N LEU A 432 1.02 3.75 -20.38
CA LEU A 432 1.11 3.28 -18.99
C LEU A 432 1.93 4.27 -18.13
N THR A 433 1.32 5.37 -17.73
CA THR A 433 1.95 6.43 -16.92
C THR A 433 1.63 6.33 -15.43
N ASP A 434 0.51 5.71 -15.05
CA ASP A 434 0.05 5.67 -13.66
C ASP A 434 -0.16 4.24 -13.15
N TYR A 435 0.70 3.81 -12.21
CA TYR A 435 0.49 2.59 -11.44
C TYR A 435 -0.60 2.81 -10.38
N ASN A 436 -1.64 1.98 -10.39
CA ASN A 436 -2.72 2.06 -9.43
C ASN A 436 -2.51 1.05 -8.30
N PRO A 437 -2.12 1.47 -7.08
CA PRO A 437 -1.90 0.54 -5.98
C PRO A 437 -3.19 -0.19 -5.53
N VAL A 438 -4.37 0.32 -5.91
CA VAL A 438 -5.67 -0.31 -5.61
C VAL A 438 -5.83 -1.65 -6.35
N GLU A 439 -5.14 -1.85 -7.49
CA GLU A 439 -5.21 -3.08 -8.29
C GLU A 439 -4.51 -4.28 -7.64
N LEU A 440 -3.69 -4.06 -6.61
CA LEU A 440 -3.08 -5.13 -5.82
C LEU A 440 -4.09 -5.86 -4.91
N LEU A 441 -5.22 -5.22 -4.61
CA LEU A 441 -6.22 -5.78 -3.70
C LEU A 441 -7.18 -6.70 -4.48
N PRO A 442 -7.66 -7.80 -3.86
CA PRO A 442 -8.64 -8.65 -4.50
C PRO A 442 -9.93 -7.88 -4.83
N ALA A 443 -10.44 -8.03 -6.05
CA ALA A 443 -11.56 -7.26 -6.58
C ALA A 443 -12.89 -7.40 -5.82
N ARG A 444 -13.03 -8.40 -4.93
CA ARG A 444 -14.25 -8.67 -4.14
C ARG A 444 -14.10 -8.31 -2.65
N CYS A 445 -13.07 -7.58 -2.28
CA CYS A 445 -12.84 -7.16 -0.89
C CYS A 445 -13.49 -5.79 -0.60
N GLN A 446 -13.90 -5.57 0.65
CA GLN A 446 -14.49 -4.31 1.10
C GLN A 446 -13.48 -3.15 0.96
N GLU A 447 -12.21 -3.45 1.20
CA GLU A 447 -11.07 -2.53 1.12
C GLU A 447 -10.84 -2.02 -0.30
N PHE A 448 -10.98 -2.90 -1.30
CA PHE A 448 -10.91 -2.53 -2.71
C PHE A 448 -12.02 -1.52 -3.04
N THR A 449 -13.25 -1.80 -2.62
CA THR A 449 -14.40 -0.91 -2.83
C THR A 449 -14.19 0.44 -2.15
N PHE A 450 -13.68 0.47 -0.91
CA PHE A 450 -13.37 1.71 -0.20
C PHE A 450 -12.34 2.55 -0.97
N LEU A 451 -11.20 1.96 -1.33
CA LEU A 451 -10.09 2.68 -1.95
C LEU A 451 -10.43 3.13 -3.38
N ALA A 452 -11.16 2.32 -4.14
CA ALA A 452 -11.67 2.68 -5.45
C ALA A 452 -12.65 3.86 -5.36
N ASN A 453 -13.64 3.79 -4.46
CA ASN A 453 -14.61 4.86 -4.25
C ASN A 453 -13.94 6.12 -3.70
N ARG A 454 -12.97 5.99 -2.78
CA ARG A 454 -12.20 7.12 -2.27
C ARG A 454 -11.50 7.85 -3.41
N ARG A 455 -10.84 7.13 -4.31
CA ARG A 455 -10.14 7.75 -5.45
C ARG A 455 -11.10 8.39 -6.46
N LEU A 456 -12.22 7.74 -6.76
CA LEU A 456 -13.18 8.23 -7.76
C LEU A 456 -14.01 9.41 -7.25
N LEU A 457 -14.36 9.41 -5.96
CA LEU A 457 -15.32 10.36 -5.39
C LEU A 457 -14.65 11.47 -4.57
N TYR A 458 -13.44 11.23 -4.03
CA TYR A 458 -12.71 12.19 -3.20
C TYR A 458 -11.35 12.47 -3.84
N ALA A 459 -11.29 13.54 -4.64
CA ALA A 459 -10.11 13.91 -5.42
C ALA A 459 -8.94 14.47 -4.57
N ASP A 460 -9.22 14.95 -3.36
CA ASP A 460 -8.24 15.67 -2.55
C ASP A 460 -7.53 14.73 -1.54
N SER A 461 -6.27 14.42 -1.81
CA SER A 461 -5.38 13.84 -0.81
C SER A 461 -4.76 14.94 0.06
N ALA A 462 -4.85 14.81 1.37
CA ALA A 462 -4.23 15.75 2.30
C ALA A 462 -2.70 15.53 2.30
N LEU A 463 -1.95 16.45 1.68
CA LEU A 463 -0.50 16.45 1.76
C LEU A 463 -0.07 17.07 3.10
N GLN A 464 0.51 16.28 4.00
CA GLN A 464 1.22 16.81 5.17
C GLN A 464 2.70 16.98 4.84
N LEU A 465 3.11 18.21 4.60
CA LEU A 465 4.52 18.52 4.34
C LEU A 465 5.26 18.69 5.67
N ARG A 466 6.12 17.73 6.01
CA ARG A 466 7.05 17.86 7.13
C ARG A 466 8.31 18.55 6.66
N ILE A 467 8.44 19.83 7.01
CA ILE A 467 9.67 20.56 6.74
C ILE A 467 10.74 20.08 7.74
N GLY A 468 11.97 19.88 7.26
CA GLY A 468 13.11 19.40 8.07
C GLY A 468 13.58 20.42 9.11
N LYS A 469 14.84 20.30 9.56
CA LYS A 469 15.43 21.21 10.54
C LYS A 469 15.52 22.64 9.95
N ILE A 470 14.61 23.52 10.34
CA ILE A 470 14.65 24.96 10.06
C ILE A 470 15.08 25.70 11.32
N ASP A 471 15.99 26.67 11.17
CA ASP A 471 16.27 27.69 12.18
C ASP A 471 15.13 28.73 12.17
N TYR A 472 14.03 28.40 12.86
CA TYR A 472 12.82 29.22 12.88
C TYR A 472 13.08 30.67 13.34
N PRO A 473 13.91 30.94 14.37
CA PRO A 473 14.25 32.31 14.75
C PRO A 473 14.87 33.15 13.63
N ARG A 474 15.84 32.62 12.88
CA ARG A 474 16.56 33.39 11.86
C ARG A 474 15.91 33.38 10.48
N GLN A 475 15.10 32.36 10.17
CA GLN A 475 14.59 32.10 8.82
C GLN A 475 13.07 32.30 8.66
N GLN A 476 12.45 33.15 9.49
CA GLN A 476 11.00 33.40 9.47
C GLN A 476 10.45 33.80 8.08
N LEU A 477 11.17 34.66 7.37
CA LEU A 477 10.77 35.13 6.03
C LEU A 477 10.78 34.00 5.00
N LEU A 478 11.77 33.11 5.06
CA LEU A 478 11.87 31.95 4.18
C LEU A 478 10.69 31.01 4.40
N THR A 479 10.38 30.69 5.66
CA THR A 479 9.26 29.81 6.01
C THR A 479 7.92 30.38 5.54
N ARG A 480 7.72 31.70 5.69
CA ARG A 480 6.52 32.38 5.16
C ARG A 480 6.43 32.32 3.63
N ARG A 481 7.54 32.58 2.93
CA ARG A 481 7.58 32.49 1.45
C ARG A 481 7.28 31.08 0.96
N LEU A 482 7.83 30.07 1.62
CA LEU A 482 7.55 28.67 1.32
C LEU A 482 6.06 28.35 1.50
N PHE A 483 5.46 28.79 2.60
CA PHE A 483 4.02 28.59 2.83
C PHE A 483 3.17 29.26 1.73
N LEU A 484 3.49 30.49 1.35
CA LEU A 484 2.77 31.20 0.28
C LEU A 484 2.94 30.52 -1.08
N ALA A 485 4.17 30.13 -1.44
CA ALA A 485 4.43 29.40 -2.68
C ALA A 485 3.70 28.05 -2.75
N LEU A 486 3.53 27.37 -1.61
CA LEU A 486 2.72 26.15 -1.53
C LEU A 486 1.23 26.44 -1.70
N ALA A 487 0.72 27.55 -1.15
CA ALA A 487 -0.67 27.96 -1.30
C ALA A 487 -1.04 28.39 -2.73
N GLU A 488 -0.05 28.78 -3.54
CA GLU A 488 -0.25 29.12 -4.96
C GLU A 488 -0.35 27.89 -5.88
N LEU A 489 -0.03 26.68 -5.38
CA LEU A 489 -0.09 25.47 -6.20
C LEU A 489 -1.56 25.15 -6.57
N PRO A 490 -1.83 24.73 -7.82
CA PRO A 490 -3.19 24.46 -8.30
C PRO A 490 -3.91 23.34 -7.53
N PHE A 491 -3.15 22.46 -6.87
CA PHE A 491 -3.66 21.36 -6.05
C PHE A 491 -3.77 21.72 -4.55
N ALA A 492 -3.17 22.84 -4.13
CA ALA A 492 -3.34 23.36 -2.79
C ALA A 492 -4.64 24.18 -2.77
N ASN A 493 -5.74 23.50 -2.47
CA ASN A 493 -7.05 24.13 -2.43
C ASN A 493 -7.02 25.39 -1.54
N SER A 494 -7.24 26.55 -2.16
CA SER A 494 -7.20 27.89 -1.57
C SER A 494 -8.23 28.10 -0.45
N SER A 495 -9.19 27.18 -0.31
CA SER A 495 -10.16 27.15 0.78
C SER A 495 -9.68 26.41 2.05
N GLY A 496 -8.57 25.66 1.96
CA GLY A 496 -8.13 24.70 2.98
C GLY A 496 -6.73 24.92 3.56
N SER A 497 -5.95 25.88 3.07
CA SER A 497 -4.73 26.31 3.75
C SER A 497 -5.14 27.09 4.99
N GLY A 498 -5.39 26.38 6.10
CA GLY A 498 -5.59 27.00 7.40
C GLY A 498 -4.47 28.01 7.70
N PRO A 499 -4.71 29.00 8.57
CA PRO A 499 -3.76 30.08 8.78
C PRO A 499 -2.40 29.54 9.21
N PHE A 500 -1.33 30.06 8.62
CA PHE A 500 0.03 29.66 8.95
C PHE A 500 0.31 30.01 10.42
N TRP A 501 0.81 29.04 11.20
CA TRP A 501 0.96 29.20 12.64
C TRP A 501 1.80 30.42 13.04
N LEU A 502 2.78 30.81 12.23
CA LEU A 502 3.64 31.96 12.51
C LEU A 502 2.89 33.29 12.36
N ASP A 503 1.95 33.37 11.41
CA ASP A 503 1.11 34.56 11.25
C ASP A 503 0.16 34.70 12.44
N GLU A 504 -0.43 33.60 12.91
CA GLU A 504 -1.25 33.58 14.13
C GLU A 504 -0.43 33.93 15.37
N PHE A 505 0.78 33.38 15.49
CA PHE A 505 1.69 33.67 16.59
C PHE A 505 2.10 35.15 16.61
N ARG A 506 2.46 35.71 15.46
CA ARG A 506 2.77 37.14 15.32
C ARG A 506 1.56 38.01 15.66
N ALA A 507 0.38 37.68 15.14
CA ALA A 507 -0.84 38.41 15.45
C ALA A 507 -1.16 38.37 16.95
N TRP A 508 -0.90 37.24 17.62
CA TRP A 508 -1.03 37.13 19.06
C TRP A 508 -0.03 38.01 19.81
N LEU A 509 1.24 38.03 19.42
CA LEU A 509 2.26 38.91 20.02
C LEU A 509 1.92 40.40 19.85
N LEU A 510 1.44 40.80 18.67
CA LEU A 510 1.02 42.19 18.42
C LEU A 510 -0.17 42.59 19.30
N ARG A 511 -1.11 41.67 19.55
CA ARG A 511 -2.21 41.91 20.50
C ARG A 511 -1.70 42.09 21.92
N LEU A 512 -0.76 41.24 22.36
CA LEU A 512 -0.13 41.38 23.68
C LEU A 512 0.60 42.72 23.83
N GLN A 513 1.36 43.12 22.82
CA GLN A 513 2.05 44.42 22.82
C GLN A 513 1.08 45.59 22.93
N SER A 514 0.00 45.59 22.13
CA SER A 514 -1.01 46.64 22.19
C SER A 514 -1.68 46.76 23.57
N ARG A 515 -1.87 45.64 24.28
CA ARG A 515 -2.44 45.62 25.64
C ARG A 515 -1.46 46.14 26.67
N PHE A 516 -0.19 45.76 26.55
CA PHE A 516 0.88 46.28 27.38
C PHE A 516 1.02 47.80 27.24
N ASP A 517 1.05 48.32 26.01
CA ASP A 517 1.16 49.75 25.74
C ASP A 517 -0.03 50.54 26.32
N GLU A 518 -1.23 49.96 26.27
CA GLU A 518 -2.43 50.51 26.90
C GLU A 518 -2.34 50.53 28.43
N ASP A 519 -1.91 49.43 29.04
CA ASP A 519 -1.76 49.30 30.49
C ASP A 519 -0.65 50.21 31.04
N VAL A 520 0.44 50.40 30.29
CA VAL A 520 1.50 51.37 30.62
C VAL A 520 0.96 52.80 30.50
N ARG A 521 0.20 53.11 29.46
CA ARG A 521 -0.43 54.43 29.29
C ARG A 521 -1.40 54.76 30.42
N LEU A 522 -2.12 53.75 30.92
CA LEU A 522 -3.05 53.89 32.05
C LEU A 522 -2.34 53.89 33.42
N GLY A 523 -1.02 53.71 33.45
CA GLY A 523 -0.23 53.63 34.69
C GLY A 523 -0.46 52.34 35.48
N SER A 524 -1.12 51.35 34.88
CA SER A 524 -1.44 50.07 35.50
C SER A 524 -0.21 49.15 35.61
N ILE A 525 0.76 49.32 34.70
CA ILE A 525 2.08 48.69 34.71
C ILE A 525 3.13 49.80 34.79
N SER A 526 3.98 49.75 35.82
CA SER A 526 5.07 50.72 35.95
C SER A 526 6.33 50.24 35.21
N THR A 527 6.89 51.11 34.38
CA THR A 527 8.12 50.84 33.61
C THR A 527 9.40 51.09 34.42
N ARG A 528 9.27 51.59 35.64
CA ARG A 528 10.39 51.87 36.53
C ARG A 528 10.65 50.62 37.37
N LEU A 529 11.79 49.96 37.11
CA LEU A 529 12.29 48.87 37.96
C LEU A 529 12.35 49.36 39.41
N SER A 530 11.51 48.77 40.27
CA SER A 530 11.66 48.89 41.72
C SER A 530 13.00 48.29 42.12
N SER A 531 13.63 48.82 43.17
CA SER A 531 15.00 48.46 43.53
C SER A 531 15.15 46.96 43.83
N LYS A 532 15.97 46.33 43.00
CA LYS A 532 16.84 45.16 43.20
C LYS A 532 16.32 43.84 43.77
N GLU A 533 15.14 43.71 44.37
CA GLU A 533 14.71 42.39 44.90
C GLU A 533 13.25 42.00 44.60
N ASP A 534 12.40 42.94 44.19
CA ASP A 534 11.01 42.65 43.82
C ASP A 534 10.78 42.96 42.34
N GLY A 535 10.15 42.02 41.63
CA GLY A 535 9.91 42.06 40.18
C GLY A 535 9.04 43.23 39.68
N LEU A 536 8.57 43.12 38.43
CA LEU A 536 7.67 44.07 37.80
C LEU A 536 6.51 44.47 38.75
N ASN A 537 6.32 45.77 38.99
CA ASN A 537 5.27 46.26 39.88
C ASN A 537 3.97 46.51 39.09
N PHE A 538 2.93 45.76 39.43
CA PHE A 538 1.61 45.76 38.78
C PHE A 538 0.54 46.25 39.75
N THR A 539 -0.38 47.09 39.25
CA THR A 539 -1.60 47.45 39.99
C THR A 539 -2.69 46.40 39.78
N GLU A 540 -3.69 46.32 40.67
CA GLU A 540 -4.87 45.44 40.48
C GLU A 540 -5.69 45.76 39.22
N ALA A 541 -5.44 46.91 38.60
CA ALA A 541 -6.06 47.34 37.35
C ALA A 541 -5.34 46.83 36.08
N ALA A 542 -4.17 46.19 36.22
CA ALA A 542 -3.41 45.68 35.08
C ALA A 542 -4.10 44.49 34.40
N SER A 543 -4.04 44.44 33.07
CA SER A 543 -4.60 43.33 32.29
C SER A 543 -3.71 42.09 32.39
N ASP A 544 -4.30 40.91 32.45
CA ASP A 544 -3.56 39.65 32.41
C ASP A 544 -2.69 39.51 31.15
N GLU A 545 -3.18 40.02 30.01
CA GLU A 545 -2.45 40.04 28.73
C GLU A 545 -1.25 41.00 28.81
N GLY A 546 -1.41 42.15 29.48
CA GLY A 546 -0.34 43.12 29.71
C GLY A 546 0.73 42.61 30.68
N ILE A 547 0.32 41.91 31.76
CA ILE A 547 1.25 41.24 32.68
C ILE A 547 2.06 40.16 31.96
N LEU A 548 1.40 39.31 31.15
CA LEU A 548 2.08 38.29 30.34
C LEU A 548 3.07 38.93 29.36
N ALA A 549 2.66 40.01 28.68
CA ALA A 549 3.53 40.75 27.78
C ALA A 549 4.76 41.32 28.50
N ALA A 550 4.58 41.88 29.71
CA ALA A 550 5.67 42.39 30.53
C ALA A 550 6.68 41.29 30.89
N HIS A 551 6.21 40.10 31.26
CA HIS A 551 7.09 38.95 31.52
C HIS A 551 7.83 38.49 30.27
N LEU A 552 7.19 38.46 29.10
CA LEU A 552 7.84 38.10 27.84
C LEU A 552 8.90 39.13 27.42
N LEU A 553 8.68 40.42 27.68
CA LEU A 553 9.62 41.50 27.35
C LEU A 553 10.89 41.50 28.22
N VAL A 554 10.79 41.04 29.48
CA VAL A 554 11.94 40.96 30.39
C VAL A 554 12.87 39.78 30.06
N GLN A 555 12.39 38.77 29.32
CA GLN A 555 13.20 37.60 28.97
C GLN A 555 14.32 37.95 27.97
N THR A 556 15.58 37.74 28.37
CA THR A 556 16.78 38.01 27.55
C THR A 556 17.16 36.84 26.62
N GLY A 557 16.57 35.65 26.84
CA GLY A 557 16.83 34.44 26.06
C GLY A 557 18.23 33.84 26.26
N ARG A 558 19.04 34.37 27.20
CA ARG A 558 20.34 33.80 27.59
C ARG A 558 20.13 32.80 28.73
N PHE A 559 20.64 31.59 28.55
CA PHE A 559 20.59 30.54 29.59
C PHE A 559 21.55 30.83 30.75
N ASP A 560 22.66 31.52 30.48
CA ASP A 560 23.76 31.75 31.44
C ASP A 560 23.39 32.72 32.59
N GLU A 561 22.20 33.33 32.54
CA GLU A 561 21.76 34.33 33.52
C GLU A 561 20.94 33.71 34.68
N TYR A 562 20.68 32.39 34.63
CA TYR A 562 19.97 31.63 35.68
C TYR A 562 20.86 30.77 36.59
N ASP A 563 22.15 30.63 36.30
CA ASP A 563 23.13 30.05 37.23
C ASP A 563 23.70 31.13 38.16
N LEU A 564 22.85 31.72 39.00
CA LEU A 564 23.27 32.55 40.14
C LEU A 564 23.04 31.80 41.45
N THR A 565 23.52 30.56 41.51
CA THR A 565 23.91 29.88 42.76
C THR A 565 25.15 29.03 42.50
N ALA A 566 26.31 29.68 42.51
CA ALA A 566 27.61 29.06 42.78
C ALA A 566 28.38 29.99 43.73
#